data_AF-G2PGA9-F1
#
_entry.id   AF-G2PGA9-F1
#
_cell.length_a   1.000
_cell.length_b   1.000
_cell.length_c   1.000
_cell.angle_alpha   90.00
_cell.angle_beta   90.00
_cell.angle_gamma   90.00
#
_symmetry.space_group_name_H-M   'P 1'
#
loop_
_entity.id
_entity.type
_entity.pdbx_description
1 polymer ?
#
loop_
_entity_poly.entity_id
_entity_poly.type
_entity_poly.pdbx_seq_one_letter_code
_entity_poly.pdbx_strand_id
1 'polypeptide(L)'
;MSDDVVVVIGAGGMGQAVARRIGTGRHLLLADHDGYILQATAERLEADLISTPLGQAELNGASGAAIRAASQISPVPRLGTPEDIAAAVDFLLSPAAQFITGTDLLVDGGVTTVTTDPWAKDAQ
;
A
#
# COMPACT_ATOMS: atom_id res chain seq x y z
N MET A 1 1.00 -22.48 15.77
CA MET A 1 0.54 -21.08 15.80
C MET A 1 -0.71 -21.04 14.96
N SER A 2 -1.81 -20.53 15.49
CA SER A 2 -3.07 -20.46 14.74
C SER A 2 -2.90 -19.41 13.63
N ASP A 3 -3.18 -19.78 12.38
CA ASP A 3 -3.28 -18.82 11.27
C ASP A 3 -4.55 -17.98 11.50
N ASP A 4 -4.42 -16.90 12.27
CA ASP A 4 -5.54 -16.01 12.55
C ASP A 4 -5.96 -15.30 11.26
N VAL A 5 -7.23 -15.44 10.89
CA VAL A 5 -7.82 -14.81 9.71
C VAL A 5 -8.56 -13.53 10.12
N VAL A 6 -8.26 -12.42 9.45
CA VAL A 6 -8.99 -11.15 9.58
C VAL A 6 -9.87 -10.97 8.36
N VAL A 7 -11.18 -10.88 8.59
CA VAL A 7 -12.16 -10.65 7.52
C VAL A 7 -12.57 -9.18 7.53
N VAL A 8 -12.44 -8.52 6.38
CA VAL A 8 -12.89 -7.14 6.17
C VAL A 8 -13.96 -7.15 5.07
N ILE A 9 -15.18 -6.82 5.46
CA ILE A 9 -16.32 -6.70 4.54
C ILE A 9 -16.60 -5.21 4.30
N GLY A 10 -16.48 -4.79 3.05
CA GLY A 10 -16.39 -3.40 2.61
C GLY A 10 -14.94 -2.96 2.48
N ALA A 11 -14.35 -3.08 1.29
CA ALA A 11 -12.98 -2.74 0.95
C ALA A 11 -12.78 -1.26 0.55
N GLY A 12 -13.75 -0.39 0.86
CA GLY A 12 -13.59 1.07 0.75
C GLY A 12 -12.62 1.65 1.80
N GLY A 13 -12.50 2.99 1.88
CA GLY A 13 -11.46 3.66 2.68
C GLY A 13 -11.41 3.24 4.16
N MET A 14 -12.55 3.06 4.83
CA MET A 14 -12.57 2.57 6.22
C MET A 14 -12.10 1.11 6.34
N GLY A 15 -12.51 0.25 5.41
CA GLY A 15 -12.11 -1.16 5.41
C GLY A 15 -10.62 -1.32 5.14
N GLN A 16 -10.08 -0.53 4.22
CA GLN A 16 -8.64 -0.49 3.98
C GLN A 16 -7.86 -0.06 5.22
N ALA A 17 -8.32 0.97 5.94
CA ALA A 17 -7.67 1.40 7.18
C ALA A 17 -7.68 0.31 8.27
N VAL A 18 -8.80 -0.42 8.41
CA VAL A 18 -8.91 -1.56 9.32
C VAL A 18 -7.99 -2.70 8.90
N ALA A 19 -7.96 -3.03 7.60
CA ALA A 19 -7.08 -4.03 7.03
C ALA A 19 -5.60 -3.72 7.33
N ARG A 20 -5.16 -2.47 7.12
CA ARG A 20 -3.79 -2.06 7.44
C ARG A 20 -3.48 -2.14 8.93
N ARG A 21 -4.44 -1.79 9.79
CA ARG A 21 -4.21 -1.70 11.24
C ARG A 21 -4.23 -3.07 11.94
N ILE A 22 -5.10 -3.98 11.51
CA ILE A 22 -5.40 -5.23 12.23
C ILE A 22 -5.00 -6.47 11.41
N GLY A 23 -4.86 -6.35 10.09
CA GLY A 23 -4.49 -7.44 9.19
C GLY A 23 -2.99 -7.77 9.17
N THR A 24 -2.12 -6.91 9.70
CA THR A 24 -0.67 -7.14 9.70
C THR A 24 -0.29 -8.46 10.38
N GLY A 25 0.46 -9.31 9.68
CA GLY A 25 0.91 -10.61 10.18
C GLY A 25 -0.20 -11.66 10.30
N ARG A 26 -1.37 -11.43 9.68
CA ARG A 26 -2.53 -12.31 9.68
C ARG A 26 -3.00 -12.57 8.25
N HIS A 27 -3.75 -13.65 8.03
CA HIS A 27 -4.38 -13.90 6.74
C HIS A 27 -5.55 -12.93 6.55
N LEU A 28 -5.46 -12.02 5.58
CA LEU A 28 -6.49 -11.03 5.31
C LEU A 28 -7.46 -11.54 4.22
N LEU A 29 -8.75 -11.60 4.54
CA LEU A 29 -9.83 -11.87 3.59
C LEU A 29 -10.62 -10.58 3.36
N LEU A 30 -10.50 -10.01 2.17
CA LEU A 30 -11.27 -8.84 1.73
C LEU A 30 -12.54 -9.29 0.99
N ALA A 31 -13.65 -8.61 1.25
CA ALA A 31 -14.89 -8.78 0.50
C ALA A 31 -15.51 -7.41 0.23
N ASP A 32 -15.98 -7.18 -0.99
CA ASP A 32 -16.79 -6.02 -1.37
C ASP A 32 -17.80 -6.44 -2.44
N HIS A 33 -18.92 -5.72 -2.52
CA HIS A 33 -19.89 -5.88 -3.60
C HIS A 33 -19.37 -5.29 -4.92
N ASP A 34 -18.47 -4.32 -4.84
CA ASP A 34 -17.81 -3.71 -5.97
C ASP A 34 -16.45 -4.38 -6.19
N GLY A 35 -16.38 -5.20 -7.24
CA GLY A 35 -15.16 -5.93 -7.61
C GLY A 35 -13.97 -5.02 -7.96
N TYR A 36 -14.22 -3.79 -8.43
CA TYR A 36 -13.15 -2.84 -8.71
C TYR A 36 -12.53 -2.32 -7.42
N ILE A 37 -13.36 -1.90 -6.45
CA ILE A 37 -12.89 -1.45 -5.13
C ILE A 37 -12.15 -2.58 -4.40
N LEU A 38 -12.65 -3.81 -4.50
CA LEU A 38 -12.01 -4.98 -3.92
C LEU A 38 -10.59 -5.19 -4.47
N GLN A 39 -10.45 -5.21 -5.80
CA GLN A 39 -9.17 -5.44 -6.47
C GLN A 39 -8.16 -4.32 -6.18
N ALA A 40 -8.59 -3.06 -6.33
CA ALA A 40 -7.74 -1.90 -6.07
C ALA A 40 -7.26 -1.84 -4.62
N THR A 41 -8.10 -2.24 -3.66
CA THR A 41 -7.72 -2.28 -2.25
C THR A 41 -6.77 -3.43 -1.93
N ALA A 42 -6.93 -4.60 -2.54
CA ALA A 42 -5.98 -5.71 -2.40
C ALA A 42 -4.57 -5.31 -2.88
N GLU A 43 -4.47 -4.75 -4.09
CA GLU A 43 -3.19 -4.28 -4.66
C GLU A 43 -2.51 -3.23 -3.76
N ARG A 44 -3.28 -2.27 -3.24
CA ARG A 44 -2.78 -1.25 -2.31
C ARG A 44 -2.28 -1.82 -0.98
N LEU A 45 -2.87 -2.93 -0.53
CA LEU A 45 -2.48 -3.59 0.72
C LEU A 45 -1.25 -4.49 0.54
N GLU A 46 -1.01 -4.98 -0.69
CA GLU A 46 0.18 -5.75 -1.06
C GLU A 46 1.40 -4.85 -1.34
N ALA A 47 1.18 -3.63 -1.83
CA ALA A 47 2.24 -2.67 -2.11
C ALA A 47 2.69 -1.91 -0.84
N ASP A 48 3.56 -2.50 -0.03
CA ASP A 48 4.31 -1.78 1.01
C ASP A 48 5.80 -1.69 0.63
N LEU A 49 6.26 -0.47 0.28
CA LEU A 49 7.65 -0.18 -0.11
C LEU A 49 8.44 0.62 0.93
N ILE A 50 7.94 0.69 2.16
CA ILE A 50 8.60 1.41 3.25
C ILE A 50 9.52 0.45 4.03
N SER A 51 10.76 0.87 4.23
CA SER A 51 11.79 0.13 4.97
C SER A 51 11.48 0.09 6.47
N THR A 52 10.56 -0.80 6.83
CA THR A 52 10.20 -1.17 8.20
C THR A 52 10.71 -2.57 8.54
N PRO A 53 10.77 -3.00 9.81
CA PRO A 53 11.14 -4.39 10.15
C PRO A 53 10.29 -5.45 9.43
N LEU A 54 9.01 -5.17 9.19
CA LEU A 54 8.12 -6.03 8.40
C LEU A 54 8.48 -5.97 6.91
N GLY A 55 8.66 -4.78 6.35
CA GLY A 55 9.10 -4.62 4.96
C GLY A 55 10.43 -5.31 4.68
N GLN A 56 11.34 -5.34 5.67
CA GLN A 56 12.60 -6.07 5.60
C GLN A 56 12.40 -7.60 5.62
N ALA A 57 11.43 -8.11 6.38
CA ALA A 57 11.08 -9.53 6.35
C ALA A 57 10.51 -9.93 4.97
N GLU A 58 9.64 -9.10 4.38
CA GLU A 58 9.07 -9.30 3.04
C GLU A 58 10.13 -9.22 1.94
N LEU A 59 11.07 -8.26 2.04
CA LEU A 59 12.22 -8.11 1.15
C LEU A 59 13.14 -9.33 1.14
N ASN A 60 13.22 -10.05 2.25
CA ASN A 60 14.01 -11.28 2.41
C ASN A 60 13.20 -12.54 2.09
N GLY A 61 11.87 -12.41 1.91
CA GLY A 61 10.95 -13.48 1.57
C GLY A 61 10.78 -13.69 0.06
N ALA A 62 9.76 -14.47 -0.30
CA ALA A 62 9.45 -14.83 -1.69
C ALA A 62 9.18 -13.61 -2.59
N SER A 63 8.62 -12.54 -2.03
CA SER A 63 8.27 -11.30 -2.72
C SER A 63 9.47 -10.35 -2.94
N GLY A 64 10.63 -10.65 -2.34
CA GLY A 64 11.77 -9.73 -2.31
C GLY A 64 12.32 -9.31 -3.67
N ALA A 65 12.28 -10.21 -4.66
CA ALA A 65 12.71 -9.88 -6.03
C ALA A 65 11.77 -8.86 -6.68
N ALA A 66 10.46 -9.00 -6.49
CA ALA A 66 9.47 -8.08 -7.01
C ALA A 66 9.56 -6.71 -6.34
N ILE A 67 9.72 -6.67 -5.01
CA ILE A 67 9.88 -5.43 -4.24
C ILE A 67 11.14 -4.67 -4.69
N ARG A 68 12.26 -5.38 -4.89
CA ARG A 68 13.49 -4.78 -5.42
C ARG A 68 13.30 -4.22 -6.83
N ALA A 69 12.64 -4.97 -7.71
CA ALA A 69 12.36 -4.51 -9.07
C ALA A 69 11.45 -3.26 -9.07
N ALA A 70 10.38 -3.27 -8.28
CA ALA A 70 9.45 -2.17 -8.12
C ALA A 70 10.16 -0.89 -7.64
N SER A 71 11.09 -1.02 -6.68
CA SER A 71 11.90 0.09 -6.17
C SER A 71 12.91 0.65 -7.18
N GLN A 72 13.26 -0.09 -8.22
CA GLN A 72 14.19 0.37 -9.26
C GLN A 72 13.46 1.09 -10.39
N ILE A 73 12.21 0.72 -10.66
CA ILE A 73 11.39 1.34 -11.71
C ILE A 73 10.60 2.55 -11.21
N SER A 74 10.49 2.73 -9.88
CA SER A 74 9.82 3.90 -9.30
C SER A 74 10.52 5.21 -9.68
N PRO A 75 9.76 6.29 -9.93
CA PRO A 75 10.31 7.62 -10.21
C PRO A 75 11.33 8.12 -9.18
N VAL A 76 11.15 7.71 -7.92
CA VAL A 76 12.17 7.84 -6.87
C VAL A 76 12.76 6.45 -6.63
N PRO A 77 13.94 6.11 -7.18
CA PRO A 77 14.42 4.72 -7.29
C PRO A 77 15.09 4.22 -5.99
N ARG A 78 14.32 4.19 -4.91
CA ARG A 78 14.71 3.65 -3.61
C ARG A 78 13.48 3.17 -2.84
N LEU A 79 13.70 2.31 -1.86
CA LEU A 79 12.70 2.06 -0.82
C LEU A 79 12.41 3.36 -0.08
N GLY A 80 11.14 3.57 0.25
CA GLY A 80 10.74 4.63 1.18
C GLY A 80 11.28 4.32 2.57
N THR A 81 11.47 5.35 3.39
CA THR A 81 11.83 5.20 4.79
C THR A 81 10.69 5.68 5.69
N PRO A 82 10.65 5.28 6.97
CA PRO A 82 9.67 5.81 7.92
C PRO A 82 9.68 7.35 7.98
N GLU A 83 10.83 7.98 7.75
CA GLU A 83 10.99 9.43 7.73
C GLU A 83 10.26 10.09 6.55
N ASP A 84 10.13 9.41 5.40
CA ASP A 84 9.33 9.92 4.28
C ASP A 84 7.85 10.03 4.67
N ILE A 85 7.34 9.03 5.39
CA ILE A 85 5.98 9.05 5.93
C ILE A 85 5.84 10.14 7.00
N ALA A 86 6.82 10.25 7.90
CA ALA A 86 6.80 11.26 8.95
C ALA A 86 6.79 12.68 8.38
N ALA A 87 7.57 12.95 7.33
CA ALA A 87 7.58 14.24 6.66
C ALA A 87 6.24 14.58 5.99
N ALA A 88 5.58 13.60 5.36
CA ALA A 88 4.24 13.78 4.80
C ALA A 88 3.19 14.08 5.89
N VAL A 89 3.27 13.37 7.02
CA VAL A 89 2.39 13.62 8.18
C VAL A 89 2.65 15.01 8.77
N ASP A 90 3.91 15.41 8.94
CA ASP A 90 4.27 16.74 9.46
C ASP A 90 3.70 17.86 8.58
N PHE A 91 3.78 17.72 7.25
CA PHE A 91 3.12 18.62 6.31
C PHE A 91 1.60 18.66 6.51
N LEU A 92 0.95 17.50 6.61
CA LEU A 92 -0.51 17.42 6.79
C LEU A 92 -0.99 17.99 8.13
N LEU A 93 -0.14 17.98 9.16
CA LEU A 93 -0.42 18.61 10.46
C LEU A 93 -0.13 20.12 10.47
N SER A 94 0.55 20.63 9.45
CA SER A 94 0.90 22.05 9.36
C SER A 94 -0.29 22.91 8.89
N PRO A 95 -0.28 24.23 9.18
CA PRO A 95 -1.28 25.16 8.65
C PRO A 95 -1.36 25.21 7.12
N ALA A 96 -0.30 24.80 6.41
CA ALA A 96 -0.28 24.78 4.95
C ALA A 96 -1.29 23.77 4.35
N ALA A 97 -1.66 22.74 5.12
CA ALA A 97 -2.59 21.70 4.69
C ALA A 97 -4.07 22.00 5.07
N GLN A 98 -4.42 23.22 5.50
CA GLN A 98 -5.74 23.55 6.07
C GLN A 98 -6.96 23.26 5.17
N PHE A 99 -6.75 23.08 3.86
CA PHE A 99 -7.82 22.76 2.90
C PHE A 99 -7.71 21.34 2.32
N ILE A 100 -6.77 20.54 2.81
CA ILE A 100 -6.55 19.16 2.38
C ILE A 100 -7.32 18.25 3.34
N THR A 101 -8.41 17.66 2.85
CA THR A 101 -9.25 16.73 3.60
C THR A 101 -9.92 15.73 2.67
N GLY A 102 -10.29 14.56 3.18
CA GLY A 102 -11.01 13.52 2.43
C GLY A 102 -10.24 12.92 1.25
N THR A 103 -8.90 12.98 1.27
CA THR A 103 -8.04 12.45 0.20
C THR A 103 -7.07 11.41 0.74
N ASP A 104 -6.72 10.45 -0.12
CA ASP A 104 -5.59 9.57 0.10
C ASP A 104 -4.32 10.23 -0.44
N LEU A 105 -3.24 10.22 0.34
CA LEU A 105 -1.92 10.70 -0.07
C LEU A 105 -0.98 9.50 -0.20
N LEU A 106 -0.60 9.16 -1.42
CA LEU A 106 0.39 8.11 -1.68
C LEU A 106 1.80 8.67 -1.41
N VAL A 107 2.55 7.97 -0.55
CA VAL A 107 3.94 8.29 -0.19
C VAL A 107 4.80 7.07 -0.52
N ASP A 108 4.94 6.78 -1.81
CA ASP A 108 5.45 5.50 -2.32
C ASP A 108 6.57 5.65 -3.37
N GLY A 109 7.15 6.85 -3.48
CA GLY A 109 8.17 7.15 -4.49
C GLY A 109 7.64 7.12 -5.93
N GLY A 110 6.31 7.10 -6.12
CA GLY A 110 5.65 7.04 -7.41
C GLY A 110 5.52 5.63 -7.98
N VAL A 111 5.81 4.57 -7.22
CA VAL A 111 5.78 3.20 -7.73
C VAL A 111 4.41 2.83 -8.31
N THR A 112 3.33 3.29 -7.67
CA THR A 112 1.96 2.96 -8.10
C THR A 112 1.74 3.41 -9.55
N THR A 113 2.33 4.54 -9.95
CA THR A 113 2.15 5.10 -11.31
C THR A 113 2.86 4.31 -12.41
N VAL A 114 3.82 3.45 -12.07
CA VAL A 114 4.62 2.69 -13.04
C VAL A 114 4.36 1.19 -12.98
N THR A 115 3.78 0.69 -11.89
CA THR A 115 3.39 -0.73 -11.75
C THR A 115 1.95 -1.00 -12.17
N THR A 116 1.07 0.01 -12.18
CA THR A 116 -0.26 -0.11 -12.77
C THR A 116 -0.31 0.63 -14.11
N ASP A 117 -0.37 -0.10 -15.22
CA ASP A 117 -0.95 0.42 -16.45
C ASP A 117 -2.45 0.05 -16.45
N PRO A 118 -3.36 0.94 -16.03
CA PRO A 118 -4.80 0.67 -16.06
C PRO A 118 -5.35 0.56 -17.50
N TRP A 119 -4.55 0.91 -18.52
CA TRP A 119 -4.91 0.89 -19.95
C TRP A 119 -4.13 -0.10 -20.80
N ALA A 120 -3.34 -1.00 -20.19
CA ALA A 120 -2.80 -2.17 -20.85
C ALA A 120 -3.93 -3.18 -21.15
N LYS A 121 -4.85 -2.80 -22.04
CA LYS A 121 -5.61 -3.75 -22.83
C LYS A 121 -4.62 -4.28 -23.86
N ASP A 122 -4.45 -5.60 -23.86
CA ASP A 122 -3.73 -6.37 -24.89
C ASP A 122 -2.21 -6.54 -24.65
N ALA A 123 -1.89 -7.35 -23.64
CA ALA A 123 -0.67 -8.17 -23.65
C ALA A 123 -1.06 -9.66 -23.49
N GLN A 124 -1.70 -10.19 -24.52
CA GLN A 124 -1.64 -11.61 -24.93
C GLN A 124 -1.02 -11.66 -26.32
#